data_AF-J3PDD1-F1
#
_entry.id   AF-J3PDD1-F1
#
_cell.length_a   1.000
_cell.length_b   1.000
_cell.length_c   1.000
_cell.angle_alpha   90.00
_cell.angle_beta   90.00
_cell.angle_gamma   90.00
#
_symmetry.space_group_name_H-M   'P 1'
#
loop_
_entity.id
_entity.type
_entity.pdbx_description
1 polymer ?
#
loop_
_entity_poly.entity_id
_entity_poly.type
_entity_poly.pdbx_seq_one_letter_code
_entity_poly.pdbx_strand_id
1 'polypeptide(L)' 'MVSLATKISREAARLETYMRDHGDTMPDFGPDSSPDYPSLPDDIAESRRVVISASAELWDLATGPRETLR' A
#
# COMPACT_ATOMS: atom_id res chain seq x y z
N MET A 1 -0.99 -9.55 -13.27
CA MET A 1 -0.05 -8.42 -13.08
C MET A 1 -0.71 -7.07 -13.30
N VAL A 2 -1.15 -6.72 -14.52
CA VAL A 2 -1.76 -5.39 -14.78
C VAL A 2 -2.96 -5.11 -13.88
N SER A 3 -3.88 -6.07 -13.71
CA SER A 3 -5.01 -5.92 -12.79
C SER A 3 -4.60 -5.67 -11.33
N LEU A 4 -3.46 -6.23 -10.89
CA LEU A 4 -2.95 -6.01 -9.53
C LEU A 4 -2.33 -4.63 -9.40
N ALA A 5 -1.53 -4.21 -10.39
CA ALA A 5 -0.99 -2.85 -10.45
C ALA A 5 -2.13 -1.81 -10.44
N THR A 6 -3.18 -1.99 -11.23
CA THR A 6 -4.35 -1.10 -11.22
C THR A 6 -5.04 -1.06 -9.87
N LYS A 7 -5.20 -2.21 -9.20
CA LYS A 7 -5.80 -2.29 -7.86
C LYS A 7 -4.95 -1.58 -6.81
N ILE A 8 -3.63 -1.80 -6.83
CA ILE A 8 -2.67 -1.11 -5.94
C ILE A 8 -2.76 0.39 -6.15
N SER A 9 -2.68 0.87 -7.40
CA SER A 9 -2.75 2.31 -7.71
C SER A 9 -4.04 2.95 -7.23
N ARG A 10 -5.18 2.28 -7.40
CA ARG A 10 -6.48 2.79 -6.94
C ARG A 10 -6.54 2.93 -5.41
N GLU A 11 -6.14 1.90 -4.69
CA GLU A 11 -6.22 1.90 -3.22
C GLU A 11 -5.15 2.79 -2.58
N ALA A 12 -3.95 2.87 -3.19
CA ALA A 12 -2.92 3.82 -2.79
C ALA A 12 -3.43 5.26 -2.97
N ALA A 13 -3.97 5.60 -4.15
CA ALA A 13 -4.49 6.94 -4.39
C ALA A 13 -5.61 7.32 -3.41
N ARG A 14 -6.47 6.38 -3.02
CA ARG A 14 -7.49 6.60 -1.99
C ARG A 14 -6.88 6.91 -0.63
N LEU A 15 -5.89 6.14 -0.20
CA LEU A 15 -5.17 6.35 1.06
C LEU A 15 -4.44 7.71 1.06
N GLU A 16 -3.71 8.02 -0.01
CA GLU A 16 -2.99 9.29 -0.16
C GLU A 16 -3.93 10.50 -0.15
N THR A 17 -5.09 10.38 -0.82
CA THR A 17 -6.10 11.44 -0.84
C THR A 17 -6.67 11.66 0.56
N TYR A 18 -6.98 10.60 1.29
CA TYR A 18 -7.48 10.70 2.67
C TYR A 18 -6.48 11.42 3.57
N MET A 19 -5.21 10.98 3.57
CA MET A 19 -4.18 11.58 4.42
C MET A 19 -3.95 13.06 4.07
N ARG A 20 -3.93 13.39 2.77
CA ARG A 20 -3.80 14.78 2.31
C ARG A 20 -4.95 15.65 2.77
N ASP A 21 -6.19 15.17 2.68
CA ASP A 21 -7.40 15.92 3.06
C ASP A 21 -7.46 16.17 4.58
N HIS A 22 -6.92 15.25 5.38
CA HIS A 22 -6.89 15.34 6.85
C HIS A 22 -5.64 16.06 7.38
N GLY A 23 -4.73 16.50 6.51
CA GLY A 23 -3.49 17.16 6.90
C GLY A 23 -2.46 16.23 7.54
N ASP A 24 -2.64 14.92 7.41
CA ASP A 24 -1.70 13.91 7.90
C ASP A 24 -0.55 13.72 6.90
N THR A 25 0.65 13.50 7.42
CA THR A 25 1.83 13.17 6.61
C THR A 25 1.87 11.67 6.37
N MET A 26 2.07 11.27 5.11
CA MET A 26 2.26 9.86 4.78
C MET A 26 3.57 9.36 5.42
N PRO A 27 3.56 8.18 6.07
CA PRO A 27 4.80 7.56 6.49
C PRO A 27 5.69 7.30 5.27
N ASP A 28 6.97 7.57 5.42
CA ASP A 28 7.98 7.49 4.37
C ASP A 28 9.31 7.00 4.95
N PHE A 29 10.28 6.68 4.09
CA PHE A 29 11.62 6.25 4.49
C PHE A 29 12.57 7.40 4.86
N GLY A 30 12.11 8.65 4.81
CA GLY A 30 12.86 9.82 5.25
C GLY A 30 13.21 9.83 6.75
N PRO A 31 14.33 10.47 7.14
CA PRO A 31 14.83 10.45 8.52
C PRO A 31 13.91 11.14 9.55
N ASP A 32 13.05 12.05 9.09
CA ASP A 32 12.11 12.81 9.92
C ASP A 32 10.66 12.32 9.79
N SER A 33 10.42 11.23 9.05
CA SER A 33 9.07 10.71 8.86
C SER A 33 8.66 9.80 10.01
N SER A 34 7.39 9.90 10.41
CA SER A 34 6.81 8.91 11.33
C SER A 34 6.76 7.56 10.63
N PRO A 35 7.22 6.46 11.25
CA PRO A 35 7.13 5.13 10.66
C PRO A 35 5.69 4.60 10.66
N ASP A 36 4.83 5.17 11.51
CA ASP A 36 3.46 4.71 11.74
C ASP A 36 2.44 5.56 10.98
N TYR A 37 1.40 4.90 10.49
CA TYR A 37 0.19 5.56 10.01
C TYR A 37 -0.60 6.12 11.21
N PRO A 38 -1.29 7.27 11.04
CA PRO A 38 -2.25 7.75 12.04
C PRO A 38 -3.41 6.77 12.19
N SER A 39 -4.31 7.02 13.15
CA SER A 39 -5.53 6.22 13.29
C SER A 39 -6.41 6.40 12.06
N LEU A 40 -6.50 5.35 11.23
CA LEU A 40 -7.28 5.35 9.99
C LEU A 40 -8.70 4.83 10.25
N PRO A 41 -9.72 5.41 9.60
CA PRO A 41 -11.05 4.81 9.49
C PRO A 41 -10.97 3.41 8.87
N ASP A 42 -11.91 2.52 9.23
CA ASP A 42 -11.91 1.12 8.80
C ASP A 42 -11.80 0.94 7.29
N ASP A 43 -12.47 1.80 6.51
CA ASP A 43 -12.47 1.74 5.05
C ASP A 43 -11.13 2.15 4.43
N ILE A 44 -10.41 3.09 5.06
CA ILE A 44 -9.07 3.53 4.63
C ILE A 44 -8.01 2.54 5.10
N ALA A 45 -8.17 1.99 6.31
CA ALA A 45 -7.35 0.89 6.81
C ALA A 45 -7.47 -0.35 5.91
N GLU A 46 -8.67 -0.61 5.36
CA GLU A 46 -8.86 -1.64 4.35
C GLU A 46 -8.07 -1.35 3.07
N SER A 47 -8.12 -0.12 2.54
CA SER A 47 -7.30 0.26 1.38
C SER A 47 -5.82 0.00 1.62
N ARG A 48 -5.29 0.32 2.80
CA ARG A 48 -3.90 -0.02 3.18
C ARG A 48 -3.64 -1.52 3.19
N ARG A 49 -4.54 -2.33 3.78
CA ARG A 49 -4.41 -3.81 3.78
C ARG A 49 -4.40 -4.37 2.37
N VAL A 50 -5.24 -3.84 1.49
CA VAL A 50 -5.30 -4.23 0.07
C VAL A 50 -4.00 -3.88 -0.65
N VAL A 51 -3.44 -2.68 -0.45
CA VAL A 51 -2.14 -2.30 -1.04
C VAL A 51 -1.05 -3.28 -0.63
N ILE A 52 -0.95 -3.63 0.66
CA ILE A 52 0.05 -4.57 1.17
C ILE A 52 -0.11 -5.95 0.54
N SER A 53 -1.32 -6.51 0.58
CA SER A 53 -1.59 -7.86 0.08
C SER A 53 -1.41 -7.95 -1.44
N ALA A 54 -1.93 -6.99 -2.21
CA ALA A 54 -1.81 -7.00 -3.66
C ALA A 54 -0.37 -6.75 -4.13
N SER A 55 0.42 -5.97 -3.38
CA SER A 55 1.85 -5.78 -3.68
C SER A 55 2.65 -7.06 -3.44
N ALA A 56 2.34 -7.81 -2.36
CA ALA A 56 2.95 -9.11 -2.11
C ALA A 56 2.60 -10.14 -3.21
N GLU A 57 1.35 -10.18 -3.65
CA GLU A 57 0.92 -11.05 -4.75
C GLU A 57 1.55 -10.64 -6.09
N LEU A 58 1.69 -9.34 -6.35
CA LEU A 58 2.38 -8.84 -7.54
C LEU A 58 3.87 -9.20 -7.51
N TRP A 59 4.51 -9.10 -6.34
CA TRP A 59 5.90 -9.52 -6.13
C TRP A 59 6.08 -11.01 -6.42
N ASP A 60 5.27 -11.87 -5.79
CA ASP A 60 5.29 -13.33 -6.01
C ASP A 60 5.16 -13.68 -7.50
N LEU A 61 4.19 -13.05 -8.18
CA LEU A 61 3.95 -13.29 -9.59
C LEU A 61 5.09 -12.78 -10.50
N ALA A 62 5.75 -11.67 -10.13
CA ALA A 62 6.86 -11.10 -10.88
C ALA A 62 8.15 -11.90 -10.71
N THR A 63 8.44 -12.34 -9.48
CA THR A 63 9.60 -13.18 -9.13
C THR A 63 9.43 -14.61 -9.65
N GLY A 64 8.19 -15.07 -9.77
CA GLY A 64 7.86 -16.36 -10.34
C GLY A 64 8.04 -17.54 -9.36
N PRO A 65 7.39 -18.68 -9.66
CA PRO A 65 7.20 -19.76 -8.70
C PRO A 65 8.50 -20.50 -8.33
N ARG A 66 9.56 -20.42 -9.13
CA ARG A 66 10.85 -21.07 -8.83
C ARG A 66 11.67 -20.31 -7.80
N GLU A 67 11.50 -18.99 -7.73
CA GLU A 67 12.24 -18.11 -6.82
C GLU A 67 11.47 -17.83 -5.52
N THR A 68 10.13 -17.91 -5.53
CA THR A 68 9.30 -17.74 -4.31
C THR A 68 9.35 -18.93 -3.33
N LEU A 69 9.67 -20.14 -3.82
CA LEU A 69 9.74 -21.37 -3.00
C LEU A 69 11.12 -21.61 -2.36
N ARG A 70 12.05 -20.66 -2.49
CA ARG A 70 13.45 -20.81 -2.07
C ARG A 70 13.75 -19.99 -0.82
#